data_AF-A0A7J8ZGU6-F1
#
_entry.id   AF-A0A7J8ZGU6-F1
#
_cell.length_a   1.000
_cell.length_b   1.000
_cell.length_c   1.000
_cell.angle_alpha   90.00
_cell.angle_beta   90.00
_cell.angle_gamma   90.00
#
_symmetry.space_group_name_H-M   'P 1'
#
loop_
_entity.id
_entity.type
_entity.pdbx_description
1 polymer ?
#
loop_
_entity_poly.entity_id
_entity_poly.type
_entity_poly.pdbx_seq_one_letter_code
_entity_poly.pdbx_strand_id
1 'polypeptide(L)'
;MPLEQEIGDFEGIHKLKEVISDLHYRNAMNVEQILNFPSENEYLMVSPMDEEIIQGVIYVPTDDEQDPDDSSVLPHVCPKEAFLVVDIVKNYLI
;
A
#
# COMPACT_ATOMS: atom_id res chain seq x y z
N MET A 1 30.74 -22.43 -18.09
CA MET A 1 29.31 -22.37 -18.45
C MET A 1 29.03 -20.95 -18.91
N PRO A 2 28.65 -20.71 -20.16
CA PRO A 2 28.18 -19.40 -20.56
C PRO A 2 26.73 -19.26 -20.11
N LEU A 3 26.42 -18.17 -19.43
CA LEU A 3 25.06 -17.72 -19.15
C LEU A 3 24.50 -17.19 -20.47
N GLU A 4 24.06 -18.09 -21.35
CA GLU A 4 23.38 -17.70 -22.58
C GLU A 4 21.98 -17.21 -22.20
N GLN A 5 21.89 -15.88 -22.15
CA GLN A 5 20.71 -15.06 -22.33
C GLN A 5 19.56 -15.79 -23.03
N GLU A 6 18.55 -16.17 -22.26
CA GLU A 6 17.18 -16.03 -22.74
C GLU A 6 16.76 -14.58 -22.45
N ILE A 7 17.37 -13.62 -23.18
CA ILE A 7 16.73 -12.33 -23.36
C ILE A 7 15.44 -12.68 -24.09
N GLY A 8 14.31 -12.65 -23.37
CA GLY A 8 13.00 -12.76 -23.99
C GLY A 8 12.96 -11.85 -25.21
N ASP A 9 12.43 -12.39 -26.31
CA ASP A 9 12.33 -11.75 -27.63
C ASP A 9 12.27 -10.22 -27.50
N PHE A 10 13.26 -9.52 -28.04
CA PHE A 10 13.42 -8.06 -27.90
C PHE A 10 12.13 -7.32 -28.33
N GLU A 11 11.42 -7.93 -29.29
CA GLU A 11 10.08 -7.53 -29.74
C GLU A 11 9.03 -7.65 -28.64
N GLY A 12 9.03 -8.77 -27.89
CA GLY A 12 8.15 -9.00 -26.76
C GLY A 12 8.36 -8.00 -25.62
N ILE A 13 9.60 -7.63 -25.33
CA ILE A 13 9.92 -6.60 -24.32
C ILE A 13 9.39 -5.23 -24.77
N HIS A 14 9.56 -4.89 -26.05
CA HIS A 14 9.04 -3.64 -26.62
C HIS A 14 7.51 -3.59 -26.56
N LYS A 15 6.85 -4.67 -26.95
CA LYS A 15 5.40 -4.80 -26.90
C LYS A 15 4.86 -4.71 -25.48
N LEU A 16 5.56 -5.29 -24.50
CA LEU A 16 5.19 -5.18 -23.09
C LEU A 16 5.31 -3.74 -22.57
N LYS A 17 6.37 -3.02 -22.95
CA LYS A 17 6.55 -1.59 -22.64
C LYS A 17 5.40 -0.74 -23.19
N GLU A 18 4.98 -1.01 -24.42
CA GLU A 18 3.83 -0.33 -25.06
C GLU A 18 2.52 -0.59 -24.29
N VAL A 19 2.20 -1.85 -24.02
CA VAL A 19 0.99 -2.23 -23.27
C VAL A 19 0.95 -1.58 -21.88
N ILE A 20 2.07 -1.58 -21.16
CA ILE A 20 2.15 -0.94 -19.83
C ILE A 20 1.94 0.57 -19.92
N SER A 21 2.48 1.22 -20.96
CA SER A 21 2.29 2.64 -21.20
C SER A 21 0.81 2.97 -21.45
N ASP A 22 0.12 2.14 -22.24
CA ASP A 22 -1.29 2.32 -22.59
C ASP A 22 -2.25 2.13 -21.40
N LEU A 23 -1.82 1.42 -20.36
CA LEU A 23 -2.63 1.21 -19.15
C LEU A 23 -2.68 2.45 -18.24
N HIS A 24 -1.84 3.46 -18.49
CA HIS A 24 -1.82 4.73 -17.75
C HIS A 24 -1.86 4.56 -16.23
N TYR A 25 -1.15 3.56 -15.70
CA TYR A 25 -1.07 3.35 -14.26
C TYR A 25 -0.57 4.61 -13.56
N ARG A 26 -1.18 4.91 -12.40
CA ARG A 26 -0.79 6.07 -11.57
C ARG A 26 0.70 6.05 -11.22
N ASN A 27 1.26 4.85 -11.04
CA ASN A 27 2.69 4.63 -10.86
C ASN A 27 3.24 3.95 -12.12
N ALA A 28 4.26 4.54 -12.72
CA ALA A 28 4.91 3.96 -13.90
C ALA A 28 5.55 2.62 -13.55
N MET A 29 5.15 1.56 -14.26
CA MET A 29 5.69 0.22 -14.04
C MET A 29 7.00 0.06 -14.83
N ASN A 30 8.08 -0.30 -14.15
CA ASN A 30 9.39 -0.46 -14.79
C ASN A 30 9.59 -1.89 -15.30
N VAL A 31 9.53 -2.07 -16.62
CA VAL A 31 9.68 -3.36 -17.30
C VAL A 31 11.03 -4.02 -17.00
N GLU A 32 12.10 -3.26 -16.85
CA GLU A 32 13.41 -3.83 -16.53
C GLU A 32 13.46 -4.39 -15.11
N GLN A 33 12.78 -3.76 -14.16
CA GLN A 33 12.69 -4.31 -12.80
C GLN A 33 11.87 -5.60 -12.77
N ILE A 34 10.75 -5.66 -13.50
CA ILE A 34 9.92 -6.86 -13.62
C ILE A 34 10.73 -8.05 -14.16
N LEU A 35 11.55 -7.81 -15.19
CA LEU A 35 12.32 -8.87 -15.84
C LEU A 35 13.57 -9.29 -15.04
N ASN A 36 14.19 -8.37 -14.31
CA ASN A 36 15.40 -8.65 -13.54
C ASN A 36 15.14 -9.27 -12.16
N PHE A 37 13.93 -9.11 -11.61
CA PHE A 37 13.55 -9.63 -10.30
C PHE A 37 12.28 -10.48 -10.36
N PRO A 38 12.30 -11.62 -11.06
CA PRO A 38 11.11 -12.45 -11.27
C PRO A 38 10.47 -12.95 -9.97
N SER A 39 11.25 -13.12 -8.90
CA SER A 39 10.76 -13.50 -7.57
C SER A 39 9.86 -12.45 -6.92
N GLU A 40 10.01 -11.16 -7.26
CA GLU A 40 9.11 -10.11 -6.76
C GLU A 40 7.71 -10.21 -7.39
N ASN A 41 7.62 -10.85 -8.56
CA ASN A 41 6.35 -11.06 -9.25
C ASN A 41 5.60 -12.30 -8.74
N GLU A 42 6.26 -13.24 -8.05
CA GLU A 42 5.64 -14.48 -7.54
C GLU A 42 4.56 -14.21 -6.47
N TYR A 43 4.74 -13.16 -5.67
CA TYR A 43 3.82 -12.81 -4.58
C TYR A 43 2.45 -12.28 -5.04
N LEU A 44 2.31 -11.85 -6.30
CA LEU A 44 1.06 -11.31 -6.82
C LEU A 44 0.08 -12.37 -7.33
N MET A 45 0.55 -13.60 -7.60
CA MET A 45 -0.30 -14.65 -8.16
C MET A 45 -1.11 -15.40 -7.10
N VAL A 46 -0.65 -15.37 -5.84
CA VAL A 46 -1.39 -15.89 -4.70
C VAL A 46 -2.20 -14.74 -4.10
N SER A 47 -3.18 -14.23 -4.86
CA SER A 47 -4.27 -13.52 -4.20
C SER A 47 -5.04 -14.57 -3.39
N PRO A 48 -5.18 -14.42 -2.07
CA PRO A 48 -6.02 -15.30 -1.30
C PRO A 48 -7.41 -15.28 -1.94
N MET A 49 -7.99 -16.45 -2.17
CA MET A 49 -9.36 -16.56 -2.65
C MET A 49 -10.26 -15.74 -1.70
N ASP A 50 -11.36 -15.14 -2.17
CA ASP A 50 -12.19 -14.25 -1.35
C ASP A 50 -12.54 -14.87 0.02
N GLU A 51 -12.69 -16.19 0.10
CA GLU A 51 -12.92 -16.97 1.32
C GLU A 51 -11.75 -16.97 2.32
N GLU A 52 -10.50 -16.98 1.85
CA GLU A 52 -9.29 -16.89 2.69
C GLU A 52 -9.11 -15.46 3.23
N ILE A 53 -9.47 -14.45 2.44
CA ILE A 53 -9.55 -13.05 2.89
C ILE A 53 -10.62 -12.91 3.98
N ILE A 54 -11.82 -13.43 3.73
CA ILE A 54 -12.94 -13.39 4.67
C ILE A 54 -12.57 -14.09 5.99
N GLN A 55 -11.93 -15.26 5.94
CA GLN A 55 -11.49 -15.96 7.15
C GLN A 55 -10.39 -15.18 7.90
N GLY A 56 -9.42 -14.59 7.20
CA GLY A 56 -8.40 -13.75 7.83
C GLY A 56 -8.96 -12.51 8.52
N VAL A 57 -10.07 -11.95 8.02
CA VAL A 57 -10.76 -10.80 8.64
C VAL A 57 -11.71 -11.21 9.76
N ILE A 58 -12.45 -12.31 9.60
CA ILE A 58 -13.43 -12.80 10.60
C ILE A 58 -12.73 -13.47 11.79
N TYR A 59 -11.61 -14.15 11.57
CA TYR A 59 -10.87 -14.90 12.60
C TYR A 59 -9.62 -14.17 13.10
N VAL A 60 -9.58 -12.83 13.08
CA VAL A 60 -8.74 -12.12 14.05
C VAL A 60 -9.32 -12.48 15.41
N PRO A 61 -8.59 -13.19 16.29
CA PRO A 61 -9.05 -13.35 17.66
C PRO A 61 -9.21 -11.94 18.19
N THR A 62 -10.42 -11.57 18.58
CA THR A 62 -10.60 -10.51 19.56
C THR A 62 -9.97 -11.04 20.84
N ASP A 63 -8.65 -10.96 20.92
CA ASP A 63 -7.99 -10.80 22.19
C ASP A 63 -8.47 -9.44 22.69
N ASP A 64 -9.70 -9.44 23.19
CA ASP A 64 -10.43 -8.32 23.76
C ASP A 64 -9.86 -8.07 25.17
N GLU A 65 -8.54 -8.21 25.32
CA GLU A 65 -7.76 -7.44 26.27
C GLU A 65 -7.78 -6.02 25.73
N GLN A 66 -8.96 -5.39 25.84
CA GLN A 66 -9.10 -3.97 25.64
C GLN A 66 -8.09 -3.33 26.57
N ASP A 67 -7.02 -2.80 25.96
CA ASP A 67 -6.15 -1.88 26.66
C ASP A 67 -7.08 -0.76 27.16
N PRO A 68 -7.23 -0.56 28.48
CA PRO A 68 -8.13 0.45 29.01
C PRO A 68 -7.76 1.88 28.56
N ASP A 69 -6.61 2.04 27.90
CA ASP A 69 -6.12 3.29 27.32
C ASP A 69 -6.54 3.51 25.85
N ASP A 70 -7.12 2.52 25.14
CA ASP A 70 -7.62 2.68 23.75
C ASP A 70 -9.01 3.36 23.68
N SER A 71 -9.33 4.12 24.71
CA SER A 71 -10.45 5.05 24.69
C SER A 71 -10.12 6.19 23.72
N SER A 72 -10.50 6.03 22.44
CA SER A 72 -10.56 7.11 21.44
C SER A 72 -11.53 8.25 21.81
N VAL A 73 -12.13 8.23 23.01
CA VAL A 73 -12.89 9.33 23.58
C VAL A 73 -11.96 10.51 23.80
N LEU A 74 -11.98 11.45 22.85
CA LEU A 74 -11.35 12.74 23.01
C LEU A 74 -11.92 13.41 24.28
N PRO A 75 -11.07 14.01 25.14
CA PRO A 75 -11.56 14.74 26.29
C PRO A 75 -12.51 15.84 25.81
N HIS A 76 -13.62 16.02 26.53
CA HIS A 76 -14.58 17.07 26.22
C HIS A 76 -13.89 18.44 26.35
N VAL A 77 -13.58 19.08 25.22
CA VAL A 77 -12.98 20.41 25.18
C VAL A 77 -14.07 21.46 25.41
N CYS A 78 -13.89 22.35 26.38
CA CYS A 78 -14.80 23.46 26.59
C CYS A 78 -14.62 24.51 25.47
N PRO A 79 -15.68 25.20 25.01
CA PRO A 79 -15.55 26.23 23.97
C PRO A 79 -14.44 27.25 24.23
N LYS A 80 -14.23 27.65 25.49
CA LYS A 80 -13.17 28.58 25.89
C LYS A 80 -11.76 28.08 25.56
N GLU A 81 -11.50 26.80 25.78
CA GLU A 81 -10.22 26.16 25.48
C GLU A 81 -10.02 26.02 23.97
N ALA A 82 -11.08 25.68 23.23
CA ALA A 82 -11.04 25.62 21.78
C ALA A 82 -10.68 26.98 21.15
N PHE A 83 -11.25 28.08 21.64
CA PHE A 83 -10.90 29.43 21.16
C PHE A 83 -9.43 29.79 21.43
N LEU A 84 -8.92 29.43 22.61
CA LEU A 84 -7.53 29.66 23.00
C LEU A 84 -6.55 28.90 22.08
N VAL A 85 -6.84 27.65 21.77
CA VAL A 85 -6.03 26.83 20.86
C VAL A 85 -6.03 27.43 19.45
N VAL A 86 -7.18 27.91 18.96
CA VAL A 86 -7.27 28.56 17.64
C VAL A 86 -6.38 29.80 17.55
N ASP A 87 -6.36 30.63 18.59
CA ASP A 87 -5.50 31.82 18.61
C ASP A 87 -4.01 31.46 18.69
N ILE A 88 -3.66 30.43 19.47
CA ILE A 88 -2.28 29.91 19.53
C ILE A 88 -1.84 29.39 18.16
N VAL A 89 -2.67 28.57 17.50
CA VAL A 89 -2.37 27.99 16.18
C VAL A 89 -2.21 29.09 15.13
N LYS A 90 -3.09 30.11 15.14
CA LYS A 90 -2.97 31.25 14.23
C LYS A 90 -1.66 32.01 14.42
N ASN A 91 -1.24 32.24 15.66
CA ASN A 91 0.01 32.93 15.96
C ASN A 91 1.25 32.10 15.59
N TYR A 92 1.15 30.77 15.57
CA TYR A 92 2.26 29.88 15.21
C TYR A 92 2.45 29.74 13.69
N LEU A 93 1.40 30.01 12.91
CA LEU A 93 1.38 29.88 11.45
C LEU A 93 1.63 31.21 10.70
N ILE A 94 2.03 32.26 11.42
CA ILE A 94 2.46 33.56 10.90
C ILE A 94 3.98 33.67 11.09
#